data_AF-A0A1Y3E852-F1
#
_entry.id   AF-A0A1Y3E852-F1
#
_cell.length_a   1.000
_cell.length_b   1.000
_cell.length_c   1.000
_cell.angle_alpha   90.00
_cell.angle_beta   90.00
_cell.angle_gamma   90.00
#
_symmetry.space_group_name_H-M   'P 1'
#
loop_
_entity.id
_entity.type
_entity.pdbx_description
1 polymer ?
#
loop_
_entity_poly.entity_id
_entity_poly.type
_entity_poly.pdbx_seq_one_letter_code
_entity_poly.pdbx_strand_id
1 'polypeptide(L)'
;MNVYKFILEELHKNVKKKNILLSKDDFNIRCEVDFFFNFCVVVLDVDILFVSDIFELWNFLSKFNDSQALGMTENQSDWYLGNLFLDYKPWPALGRGYNSGVILMNLLKLRAINWTELYKAVTKELLNTYNRTNLADQDIFNAVIQRLPALVYRLPCVYNLQLNDNARRELCSYDQADMKIIHWNNYRKPLLENPNESHYRSLYQQFVDLDGNFLRHINKNCKLETAKLSVENISNNYDSFTNLCLPFKTASNLMHRMHLYFGNVVQFDLKLNDVTLLTQLSFDRLVSLNRLLIQWTGPIIAVLYLTDAEAFQLATFMENDILNIRNNVIIHVVYKEGNLYPVNKLRNIALQSSITPFVFMNDIDFVPATGLYEHLLQILPQQRGNET
;
A
#
# COMPACT_ATOMS: atom_id res chain seq x y z
N MET A 1 1.36 -4.40 21.85
CA MET A 1 2.34 -3.55 21.16
C MET A 1 3.49 -4.41 20.64
N ASN A 2 3.66 -4.66 19.34
CA ASN A 2 2.72 -5.26 18.38
C ASN A 2 3.61 -6.01 17.37
N VAL A 3 3.35 -7.29 17.10
CA VAL A 3 4.00 -8.07 16.00
C VAL A 3 4.01 -7.25 14.69
N TYR A 4 2.96 -6.45 14.50
CA TYR A 4 2.78 -5.43 13.46
C TYR A 4 3.90 -4.38 13.34
N LYS A 5 4.44 -3.89 14.46
CA LYS A 5 5.42 -2.79 14.46
C LYS A 5 6.79 -3.26 13.97
N PHE A 6 7.16 -4.52 14.23
CA PHE A 6 8.45 -5.07 13.78
C PHE A 6 8.45 -5.48 12.30
N ILE A 7 7.35 -6.04 11.76
CA ILE A 7 7.26 -6.28 10.30
C ILE A 7 7.48 -4.94 9.57
N LEU A 8 6.85 -3.86 10.03
CA LEU A 8 7.08 -2.52 9.46
C LEU A 8 8.51 -1.98 9.72
N GLU A 9 9.06 -2.14 10.92
CA GLU A 9 10.38 -1.60 11.30
C GLU A 9 11.58 -2.34 10.66
N GLU A 10 11.49 -3.65 10.40
CA GLU A 10 12.51 -4.39 9.63
C GLU A 10 12.36 -4.19 8.11
N LEU A 11 11.13 -4.04 7.59
CA LEU A 11 10.89 -3.68 6.18
C LEU A 11 11.54 -2.35 5.80
N HIS A 12 11.64 -1.41 6.74
CA HIS A 12 12.21 -0.08 6.50
C HIS A 12 13.72 -0.06 6.29
N LYS A 13 14.46 -1.10 6.67
CA LYS A 13 15.93 -1.06 6.62
C LYS A 13 16.56 -1.59 5.33
N ASN A 14 15.85 -2.38 4.50
CA ASN A 14 16.49 -2.97 3.32
C ASN A 14 15.60 -3.36 2.12
N VAL A 15 14.30 -3.04 2.05
CA VAL A 15 13.45 -3.57 0.96
C VAL A 15 12.58 -2.50 0.30
N LYS A 16 12.72 -2.37 -1.04
CA LYS A 16 11.87 -1.57 -1.94
C LYS A 16 10.45 -2.14 -2.13
N LYS A 17 9.95 -2.98 -1.21
CA LYS A 17 8.63 -3.62 -1.27
C LYS A 17 7.87 -3.37 0.02
N LYS A 18 6.64 -2.88 -0.11
CA LYS A 18 5.66 -2.76 0.97
C LYS A 18 4.71 -3.94 0.83
N ASN A 19 4.37 -4.66 1.89
CA ASN A 19 3.34 -5.71 1.84
C ASN A 19 1.99 -5.14 2.27
N ILE A 20 0.89 -5.67 1.72
CA ILE A 20 -0.47 -5.29 2.11
C ILE A 20 -0.96 -6.28 3.17
N LEU A 21 -1.51 -5.74 4.25
CA LEU A 21 -2.18 -6.52 5.29
C LEU A 21 -3.68 -6.33 5.10
N LEU A 22 -4.39 -7.42 4.83
CA LEU A 22 -5.84 -7.42 4.75
C LEU A 22 -6.40 -8.07 6.01
N SER A 23 -7.04 -7.24 6.85
CA SER A 23 -7.97 -7.72 7.86
C SER A 23 -9.32 -8.01 7.20
N LYS A 24 -10.14 -8.86 7.85
CA LYS A 24 -11.49 -9.14 7.35
C LYS A 24 -12.35 -7.86 7.21
N ASP A 25 -12.11 -6.87 8.06
CA ASP A 25 -12.84 -5.60 8.07
C ASP A 25 -12.48 -4.66 6.89
N ASP A 26 -11.35 -4.90 6.21
CA ASP A 26 -10.92 -4.11 5.04
C ASP A 26 -11.75 -4.45 3.77
N PHE A 27 -12.43 -5.60 3.77
CA PHE A 27 -13.48 -5.93 2.79
C PHE A 27 -14.82 -5.45 3.33
N ASN A 28 -15.16 -4.20 3.06
CA ASN A 28 -16.50 -3.67 3.35
C ASN A 28 -17.56 -4.19 2.36
N ILE A 29 -17.56 -5.51 2.15
CA ILE A 29 -18.65 -6.30 1.57
C ILE A 29 -19.24 -7.09 2.75
N ARG A 30 -20.15 -6.46 3.50
CA ARG A 30 -20.98 -7.17 4.49
C ARG A 30 -21.93 -8.11 3.73
N CYS A 31 -21.43 -9.29 3.40
CA CYS A 31 -22.24 -10.50 3.45
C CYS A 31 -21.97 -11.10 4.83
N GLU A 32 -23.01 -11.51 5.56
CA GLU A 32 -22.89 -12.13 6.88
C GLU A 32 -21.87 -13.27 6.85
N VAL A 33 -20.74 -13.11 7.56
CA VAL A 33 -19.77 -14.18 7.79
C VAL A 33 -19.41 -14.12 9.27
N ASP A 34 -19.60 -15.24 9.96
CA ASP A 34 -19.54 -15.42 11.41
C ASP A 34 -18.40 -14.71 12.17
N PHE A 35 -18.68 -14.42 13.44
CA PHE A 35 -17.85 -13.81 14.50
C PHE A 35 -16.47 -14.47 14.75
N PHE A 36 -16.14 -15.58 14.09
CA PHE A 36 -14.96 -16.41 14.37
C PHE A 36 -13.60 -15.82 13.91
N PHE A 37 -13.60 -14.80 13.05
CA PHE A 37 -12.38 -14.40 12.30
C PHE A 37 -11.68 -13.11 12.76
N ASN A 38 -12.10 -12.48 13.86
CA ASN A 38 -11.58 -11.17 14.32
C ASN A 38 -10.07 -11.11 14.64
N PHE A 39 -9.36 -12.25 14.61
CA PHE A 39 -7.93 -12.32 14.91
C PHE A 39 -7.12 -13.08 13.85
N CYS A 40 -7.65 -13.23 12.64
CA CYS A 40 -6.91 -13.77 11.51
C CYS A 40 -6.59 -12.66 10.50
N VAL A 41 -5.44 -12.77 9.83
CA VAL A 41 -4.99 -11.82 8.81
C VAL A 41 -4.45 -12.59 7.62
N VAL A 42 -4.67 -12.06 6.41
CA VAL A 42 -3.98 -12.49 5.19
C VAL A 42 -2.91 -11.45 4.86
N VAL A 43 -1.66 -11.88 4.83
CA VAL A 43 -0.52 -11.08 4.39
C VAL A 43 -0.27 -11.36 2.92
N LEU A 44 -0.11 -10.30 2.14
CA LEU A 44 0.03 -10.38 0.69
C LEU A 44 1.17 -9.46 0.23
N ASP A 45 2.04 -9.99 -0.61
CA ASP A 45 3.02 -9.18 -1.34
C ASP A 45 2.28 -8.25 -2.33
N VAL A 46 2.87 -7.08 -2.63
CA VAL A 46 2.27 -6.11 -3.58
C VAL A 46 2.51 -6.46 -5.05
N ASP A 47 3.40 -7.40 -5.33
CA ASP A 47 3.69 -7.89 -6.67
C ASP A 47 2.92 -9.18 -7.00
N ILE A 48 1.72 -9.31 -6.44
CA ILE A 48 0.78 -10.36 -6.79
C ILE A 48 -0.35 -9.85 -7.70
N LEU A 49 -0.94 -10.78 -8.44
CA LEU A 49 -2.11 -10.58 -9.28
C LEU A 49 -3.19 -11.60 -8.87
N PHE A 50 -4.37 -11.10 -8.54
CA PHE A 50 -5.56 -11.92 -8.34
C PHE A 50 -6.20 -12.24 -9.68
N VAL A 51 -6.35 -13.54 -9.98
CA VAL A 51 -6.99 -14.01 -11.21
C VAL A 51 -8.35 -14.68 -10.94
N SER A 52 -8.74 -14.78 -9.68
CA SER A 52 -10.03 -15.31 -9.24
C SER A 52 -10.49 -14.65 -7.93
N ASP A 53 -11.70 -14.99 -7.48
CA ASP A 53 -12.13 -14.73 -6.12
C ASP A 53 -11.19 -15.44 -5.12
N ILE A 54 -10.71 -14.70 -4.13
CA ILE A 54 -9.82 -15.18 -3.08
C ILE A 54 -10.52 -15.32 -1.73
N PHE A 55 -11.84 -15.11 -1.67
CA PHE A 55 -12.62 -15.33 -0.45
C PHE A 55 -12.40 -16.75 0.12
N GLU A 56 -12.20 -17.72 -0.76
CA GLU A 56 -11.87 -19.11 -0.40
C GLU A 56 -10.58 -19.26 0.44
N LEU A 57 -9.65 -18.30 0.39
CA LEU A 57 -8.46 -18.31 1.25
C LEU A 57 -8.84 -18.32 2.74
N TRP A 58 -9.88 -17.58 3.11
CA TRP A 58 -10.35 -17.51 4.49
C TRP A 58 -10.87 -18.87 4.99
N ASN A 59 -11.40 -19.70 4.09
CA ASN A 59 -11.88 -21.03 4.45
C ASN A 59 -10.75 -21.96 4.92
N PHE A 60 -9.50 -21.74 4.50
CA PHE A 60 -8.38 -22.55 4.95
C PHE A 60 -8.03 -22.34 6.41
N LEU A 61 -8.33 -21.17 7.00
CA LEU A 61 -8.10 -20.94 8.43
C LEU A 61 -8.93 -21.89 9.30
N SER A 62 -10.12 -22.28 8.86
CA SER A 62 -10.96 -23.26 9.55
C SER A 62 -10.38 -24.69 9.50
N LYS A 63 -9.44 -24.95 8.57
CA LYS A 63 -8.78 -26.26 8.41
C LYS A 63 -7.52 -26.41 9.27
N PHE A 64 -7.10 -25.35 9.98
CA PHE A 64 -5.93 -25.40 10.85
C PHE A 64 -6.23 -26.26 12.07
N ASN A 65 -5.40 -27.25 12.33
CA ASN A 65 -5.44 -27.97 13.60
C ASN A 65 -4.93 -27.08 14.76
N ASP A 66 -5.02 -27.56 15.99
CA ASP A 66 -4.68 -26.76 17.18
C ASP A 66 -3.25 -26.21 17.20
N SER A 67 -2.30 -26.92 16.59
CA SER A 67 -0.89 -26.52 16.50
C SER A 67 -0.60 -25.53 15.37
N GLN A 68 -1.43 -25.51 14.32
CA GLN A 68 -1.21 -24.68 13.14
C GLN A 68 -1.68 -23.25 13.36
N ALA A 69 -0.78 -22.30 13.09
CA ALA A 69 -1.06 -20.86 13.18
C ALA A 69 -0.69 -20.10 11.90
N LEU A 70 0.04 -20.72 10.97
CA LEU A 70 0.46 -20.14 9.70
C LEU A 70 -0.05 -21.01 8.55
N GLY A 71 -0.51 -20.38 7.47
CA GLY A 71 -0.83 -21.06 6.20
C GLY A 71 0.00 -20.45 5.09
N MET A 72 0.84 -21.25 4.44
CA MET A 72 1.78 -20.79 3.41
C MET A 72 1.93 -21.83 2.32
N THR A 73 2.31 -21.41 1.11
CA THR A 73 2.64 -22.31 0.00
C THR A 73 4.11 -22.68 0.02
N GLU A 74 4.43 -23.94 -0.31
CA GLU A 74 5.83 -24.36 -0.49
C GLU A 74 6.52 -23.49 -1.55
N ASN A 75 7.79 -23.17 -1.33
CA ASN A 75 8.61 -22.44 -2.27
C ASN A 75 8.83 -23.28 -3.53
N GLN A 76 8.65 -22.69 -4.71
CA GLN A 76 8.72 -23.38 -5.99
C GLN A 76 10.13 -23.37 -6.60
N SER A 77 11.15 -23.04 -5.82
CA SER A 77 12.55 -23.15 -6.23
C SER A 77 13.34 -24.00 -5.23
N ASP A 78 14.51 -24.48 -5.66
CA ASP A 78 15.42 -25.25 -4.80
C ASP A 78 16.30 -24.34 -3.91
N TRP A 79 15.87 -23.08 -3.67
CA TRP A 79 16.58 -22.08 -2.87
C TRP A 79 17.01 -22.61 -1.51
N TYR A 80 16.07 -23.13 -0.71
CA TYR A 80 16.41 -23.65 0.61
C TYR A 80 17.06 -25.03 0.61
N LEU A 81 17.17 -25.70 -0.54
CA LEU A 81 17.91 -26.98 -0.66
C LEU A 81 19.42 -26.78 -0.80
N GLY A 82 19.88 -25.56 -1.08
CA GLY A 82 21.31 -25.24 -1.18
C GLY A 82 21.96 -25.63 -2.51
N ASN A 83 21.18 -26.06 -3.49
CA ASN A 83 21.70 -26.65 -4.74
C ASN A 83 21.78 -25.63 -5.91
N LEU A 84 21.45 -24.35 -5.67
CA LEU A 84 21.39 -23.36 -6.75
C LEU A 84 22.76 -22.81 -7.17
N PHE A 85 23.71 -22.66 -6.23
CA PHE A 85 25.02 -22.07 -6.50
C PHE A 85 26.11 -22.77 -5.69
N LEU A 86 27.35 -22.71 -6.19
CA LEU A 86 28.52 -23.21 -5.48
C LEU A 86 28.67 -22.43 -4.15
N ASP A 87 28.96 -23.14 -3.07
CA ASP A 87 29.16 -22.59 -1.71
C ASP A 87 27.97 -21.82 -1.10
N TYR A 88 26.78 -21.94 -1.70
CA TYR A 88 25.58 -21.32 -1.18
C TYR A 88 25.04 -22.07 0.04
N LYS A 89 25.03 -21.41 1.19
CA LYS A 89 24.48 -21.94 2.44
C LYS A 89 23.11 -21.30 2.72
N PRO A 90 21.99 -21.99 2.46
CA PRO A 90 20.67 -21.44 2.73
C PRO A 90 20.43 -21.27 4.22
N TRP A 91 19.55 -20.31 4.55
CA TRP A 91 18.95 -20.26 5.88
C TRP A 91 18.18 -21.57 6.14
N PRO A 92 18.04 -21.98 7.41
CA PRO A 92 17.39 -23.24 7.72
C PRO A 92 15.89 -23.21 7.34
N ALA A 93 15.42 -24.28 6.71
CA ALA A 93 14.02 -24.45 6.31
C ALA A 93 13.60 -25.92 6.36
N LEU A 94 12.29 -26.17 6.29
CA LEU A 94 11.72 -27.50 6.10
C LEU A 94 11.59 -27.81 4.59
N GLY A 95 12.37 -28.77 4.09
CA GLY A 95 12.36 -29.12 2.67
C GLY A 95 12.74 -27.93 1.79
N ARG A 96 11.90 -27.60 0.80
CA ARG A 96 12.08 -26.40 -0.04
C ARG A 96 11.73 -25.09 0.68
N GLY A 97 11.24 -25.14 1.91
CA GLY A 97 10.72 -23.97 2.60
C GLY A 97 9.40 -23.48 2.02
N TYR A 98 8.96 -22.33 2.51
CA TYR A 98 7.68 -21.69 2.17
C TYR A 98 7.93 -20.27 1.66
N ASN A 99 7.11 -19.84 0.69
CA ASN A 99 7.18 -18.49 0.15
C ASN A 99 6.33 -17.51 0.98
N SER A 100 6.85 -16.32 1.28
CA SER A 100 6.17 -15.31 2.13
C SER A 100 5.17 -14.41 1.39
N GLY A 101 5.00 -14.58 0.08
CA GLY A 101 4.12 -13.70 -0.71
C GLY A 101 2.63 -13.82 -0.40
N VAL A 102 2.21 -14.95 0.17
CA VAL A 102 0.84 -15.16 0.67
C VAL A 102 0.91 -15.93 1.97
N ILE A 103 0.48 -15.31 3.07
CA ILE A 103 0.50 -15.89 4.41
C ILE A 103 -0.86 -15.74 5.08
N LEU A 104 -1.49 -16.85 5.45
CA LEU A 104 -2.60 -16.87 6.39
C LEU A 104 -2.05 -16.90 7.81
N MET A 105 -2.47 -15.97 8.67
CA MET A 105 -1.98 -15.90 10.05
C MET A 105 -3.13 -15.93 11.04
N ASN A 106 -3.11 -16.90 11.97
CA ASN A 106 -3.95 -16.89 13.16
C ASN A 106 -3.21 -16.18 14.30
N LEU A 107 -3.55 -14.91 14.53
CA LEU A 107 -2.83 -14.06 15.48
C LEU A 107 -3.04 -14.49 16.93
N LEU A 108 -4.16 -15.13 17.28
CA LEU A 108 -4.36 -15.66 18.63
C LEU A 108 -3.39 -16.79 18.94
N LYS A 109 -3.27 -17.77 18.03
CA LYS A 109 -2.34 -18.89 18.19
C LYS A 109 -0.88 -18.41 18.20
N LEU A 110 -0.52 -17.46 17.34
CA LEU A 110 0.81 -16.85 17.34
C LEU A 110 1.13 -16.12 18.65
N ARG A 111 0.15 -15.40 19.24
CA ARG A 111 0.33 -14.78 20.55
C ARG A 111 0.49 -15.82 21.66
N ALA A 112 -0.28 -16.91 21.61
CA ALA A 112 -0.22 -17.98 22.61
C ALA A 112 1.16 -18.65 22.69
N ILE A 113 1.88 -18.76 21.56
CA ILE A 113 3.26 -19.29 21.53
C ILE A 113 4.33 -18.20 21.73
N ASN A 114 3.94 -16.99 22.12
CA ASN A 114 4.82 -15.83 22.26
C ASN A 114 5.70 -15.60 21.00
N TRP A 115 5.06 -15.61 19.82
CA TRP A 115 5.71 -15.51 18.51
C TRP A 115 6.81 -14.46 18.45
N THR A 116 6.58 -13.27 19.03
CA THR A 116 7.56 -12.17 19.02
C THR A 116 8.90 -12.55 19.62
N GLU A 117 8.89 -13.16 20.80
CA GLU A 117 10.14 -13.57 21.46
C GLU A 117 10.74 -14.80 20.79
N LEU A 118 9.89 -15.71 20.30
CA LEU A 118 10.32 -16.89 19.56
C LEU A 118 11.13 -16.52 18.31
N TYR A 119 10.57 -15.75 17.37
CA TYR A 119 11.28 -15.47 16.12
C TYR A 119 12.54 -14.63 16.40
N LYS A 120 12.51 -13.68 17.36
CA LYS A 120 13.69 -12.89 17.72
C LYS A 120 14.83 -13.76 18.25
N ALA A 121 14.50 -14.73 19.11
CA ALA A 121 15.49 -15.67 19.64
C ALA A 121 16.10 -16.52 18.51
N VAL A 122 15.27 -17.08 17.62
CA VAL A 122 15.72 -17.85 16.46
C VAL A 122 16.60 -17.01 15.53
N THR A 123 16.17 -15.80 15.18
CA THR A 123 16.92 -14.89 14.31
C THR A 123 18.27 -14.52 14.92
N LYS A 124 18.31 -14.15 16.21
CA LYS A 124 19.56 -13.78 16.90
C LYS A 124 20.56 -14.93 16.92
N GLU A 125 20.10 -16.15 17.15
CA GLU A 125 20.96 -17.33 17.14
C GLU A 125 21.55 -17.59 15.74
N LEU A 126 20.71 -17.53 14.70
CA LEU A 126 21.14 -17.79 13.32
C LEU A 126 22.02 -16.70 12.74
N LEU A 127 21.84 -15.43 13.14
CA LEU A 127 22.70 -14.34 12.71
C LEU A 127 24.16 -14.52 13.16
N ASN A 128 24.42 -15.23 14.27
CA ASN A 128 25.80 -15.58 14.66
C ASN A 128 26.48 -16.55 13.67
N THR A 129 25.70 -17.29 12.88
CA THR A 129 26.20 -18.28 11.91
C THR A 129 26.15 -17.77 10.47
N TYR A 130 25.11 -17.00 10.11
CA TYR A 130 24.81 -16.61 8.73
C TYR A 130 25.08 -15.12 8.43
N ASN A 131 25.40 -14.31 9.45
CA ASN A 131 25.68 -12.86 9.40
C ASN A 131 24.52 -11.96 8.94
N ARG A 132 23.67 -12.41 8.01
CA ARG A 132 22.51 -11.69 7.47
C ARG A 132 21.47 -12.65 6.90
N THR A 133 20.23 -12.18 6.78
CA THR A 133 19.20 -12.83 5.95
C THR A 133 19.47 -12.61 4.47
N ASN A 134 19.08 -13.56 3.62
CA ASN A 134 19.10 -13.41 2.16
C ASN A 134 17.73 -13.00 1.60
N LEU A 135 16.64 -13.54 2.17
CA LEU A 135 15.24 -13.26 1.78
C LEU A 135 14.42 -12.67 2.93
N ALA A 136 15.07 -11.83 3.76
CA ALA A 136 14.45 -11.06 4.84
C ALA A 136 13.50 -11.88 5.74
N ASP A 137 12.22 -11.53 5.77
CA ASP A 137 11.19 -12.17 6.58
C ASP A 137 10.95 -13.63 6.19
N GLN A 138 11.06 -13.98 4.90
CA GLN A 138 10.89 -15.35 4.43
C GLN A 138 11.88 -16.32 5.09
N ASP A 139 13.14 -15.90 5.28
CA ASP A 139 14.16 -16.71 5.97
C ASP A 139 13.82 -16.92 7.45
N ILE A 140 13.28 -15.89 8.10
CA ILE A 140 12.89 -15.95 9.52
C ILE A 140 11.69 -16.89 9.69
N PHE A 141 10.66 -16.77 8.86
CA PHE A 141 9.51 -17.69 8.87
C PHE A 141 9.95 -19.14 8.69
N ASN A 142 10.79 -19.41 7.69
CA ASN A 142 11.28 -20.76 7.42
C ASN A 142 12.14 -21.32 8.56
N ALA A 143 12.99 -20.50 9.16
CA ALA A 143 13.80 -20.91 10.30
C ALA A 143 12.96 -21.30 11.53
N VAL A 144 11.91 -20.52 11.82
CA VAL A 144 10.98 -20.85 12.92
C VAL A 144 10.17 -22.10 12.59
N ILE A 145 9.66 -22.22 11.36
CA ILE A 145 8.92 -23.41 10.91
C ILE A 145 9.80 -24.67 10.96
N GLN A 146 11.09 -24.57 10.67
CA GLN A 146 12.00 -25.70 10.80
C GLN A 146 12.10 -26.19 12.25
N ARG A 147 12.07 -25.28 13.24
CA ARG A 147 12.05 -25.64 14.67
C ARG A 147 10.70 -26.14 15.15
N LEU A 148 9.61 -25.61 14.58
CA LEU A 148 8.23 -25.97 14.92
C LEU A 148 7.45 -26.40 13.66
N PRO A 149 7.72 -27.57 13.06
CA PRO A 149 7.09 -27.98 11.80
C PRO A 149 5.56 -28.04 11.85
N ALA A 150 4.99 -28.34 13.02
CA ALA A 150 3.55 -28.40 13.24
C ALA A 150 2.85 -27.02 13.16
N LEU A 151 3.61 -25.92 13.13
CA LEU A 151 3.08 -24.56 13.10
C LEU A 151 2.41 -24.21 11.76
N VAL A 152 2.84 -24.85 10.66
CA VAL A 152 2.44 -24.48 9.30
C VAL A 152 1.42 -25.45 8.73
N TYR A 153 0.40 -24.88 8.09
CA TYR A 153 -0.52 -25.53 7.19
C TYR A 153 -0.05 -25.28 5.75
N ARG A 154 0.19 -26.33 4.98
CA ARG A 154 0.64 -26.21 3.58
C ARG A 154 -0.55 -25.86 2.69
N LEU A 155 -0.55 -24.65 2.14
CA LEU A 155 -1.54 -24.22 1.15
C LEU A 155 -1.27 -24.82 -0.24
N PRO A 156 -2.32 -25.04 -1.05
CA PRO A 156 -2.15 -25.40 -2.46
C PRO A 156 -1.41 -24.31 -3.23
N CYS A 157 -0.54 -24.71 -4.15
CA CYS A 157 0.32 -23.79 -4.90
C CYS A 157 -0.45 -22.78 -5.78
N VAL A 158 -1.69 -23.08 -6.18
CA VAL A 158 -2.55 -22.17 -6.99
C VAL A 158 -2.84 -20.83 -6.30
N TYR A 159 -2.68 -20.78 -4.97
CA TYR A 159 -2.85 -19.58 -4.15
C TYR A 159 -1.57 -18.75 -4.01
N ASN A 160 -0.46 -19.14 -4.65
CA ASN A 160 0.78 -18.38 -4.73
C ASN A 160 1.69 -19.00 -5.80
N LEU A 161 1.29 -18.88 -7.07
CA LEU A 161 2.10 -19.35 -8.19
C LEU A 161 3.29 -18.39 -8.37
N GLN A 162 4.50 -18.87 -8.13
CA GLN A 162 5.71 -18.06 -8.06
C GLN A 162 6.38 -17.96 -9.44
N LEU A 163 6.53 -16.75 -9.96
CA LEU A 163 7.20 -16.45 -11.22
C LEU A 163 8.58 -15.81 -10.95
N ASN A 164 9.61 -16.65 -10.88
CA ASN A 164 11.02 -16.22 -10.82
C ASN A 164 11.92 -17.13 -11.66
N ASP A 165 13.16 -16.68 -11.89
CA ASP A 165 14.12 -17.36 -12.77
C ASP A 165 14.47 -18.80 -12.33
N ASN A 166 14.29 -19.12 -11.04
CA ASN A 166 14.57 -20.45 -10.48
C ASN A 166 13.29 -21.23 -10.14
N ALA A 167 12.12 -20.71 -10.49
CA ALA A 167 10.85 -21.37 -10.23
C ALA A 167 10.68 -22.60 -11.13
N ARG A 168 10.24 -23.70 -10.52
CA ARG A 168 10.04 -25.00 -11.16
C ARG A 168 8.54 -25.24 -11.31
N ARG A 169 8.03 -25.08 -12.54
CA ARG A 169 6.59 -25.13 -12.85
C ARG A 169 5.97 -26.49 -12.56
N GLU A 170 6.73 -27.57 -12.68
CA GLU A 170 6.31 -28.93 -12.37
C GLU A 170 5.93 -29.13 -10.89
N LEU A 171 6.38 -28.26 -9.99
CA LEU A 171 6.00 -28.29 -8.57
C LEU A 171 4.56 -27.79 -8.34
N CYS A 172 3.90 -27.25 -9.36
CA CYS A 172 2.49 -26.89 -9.34
C CYS A 172 1.75 -27.53 -10.51
N SER A 173 1.30 -28.77 -10.30
CA SER A 173 0.70 -29.60 -11.35
C SER A 173 -0.75 -29.24 -11.70
N TYR A 174 -1.17 -28.00 -11.46
CA TYR A 174 -2.53 -27.51 -11.75
C TYR A 174 -2.59 -26.82 -13.11
N ASP A 175 -3.77 -26.80 -13.71
CA ASP A 175 -3.98 -26.10 -14.96
C ASP A 175 -4.04 -24.60 -14.75
N GLN A 176 -3.75 -23.85 -15.81
CA GLN A 176 -3.79 -22.39 -15.78
C GLN A 176 -5.16 -21.83 -15.35
N ALA A 177 -6.24 -22.54 -15.67
CA ALA A 177 -7.60 -22.15 -15.28
C ALA A 177 -7.88 -22.30 -13.77
N ASP A 178 -7.08 -23.09 -13.05
CA ASP A 178 -7.23 -23.30 -11.60
C ASP A 178 -6.49 -22.26 -10.76
N MET A 179 -5.60 -21.48 -11.39
CA MET A 179 -4.76 -20.51 -10.70
C MET A 179 -5.61 -19.42 -10.06
N LYS A 180 -5.22 -19.00 -8.86
CA LYS A 180 -5.95 -18.03 -8.03
C LYS A 180 -5.12 -16.76 -7.81
N ILE A 181 -3.84 -16.93 -7.48
CA ILE A 181 -2.89 -15.85 -7.22
C ILE A 181 -1.59 -16.11 -7.98
N ILE A 182 -1.18 -15.12 -8.76
CA ILE A 182 0.09 -15.11 -9.49
C ILE A 182 1.04 -14.16 -8.78
N HIS A 183 2.25 -14.59 -8.47
CA HIS A 183 3.22 -13.81 -7.71
C HIS A 183 4.48 -13.56 -8.54
N TRP A 184 4.73 -12.30 -8.89
CA TRP A 184 5.86 -11.85 -9.70
C TRP A 184 7.14 -11.69 -8.87
N ASN A 185 7.57 -12.77 -8.21
CA ASN A 185 8.66 -12.75 -7.24
C ASN A 185 10.08 -12.64 -7.82
N ASN A 186 10.24 -12.03 -9.00
CA ASN A 186 11.51 -11.66 -9.61
C ASN A 186 11.79 -10.16 -9.44
N TYR A 187 13.06 -9.79 -9.25
CA TYR A 187 13.50 -8.38 -9.26
C TYR A 187 13.23 -7.72 -10.63
N ARG A 188 13.26 -8.54 -11.68
CA ARG A 188 12.89 -8.14 -13.04
C ARG A 188 11.37 -8.21 -13.16
N LYS A 189 10.71 -7.18 -12.62
CA LYS A 189 9.28 -6.82 -12.80
C LYS A 189 8.81 -7.10 -14.24
N PRO A 190 7.48 -7.25 -14.52
CA PRO A 190 6.86 -7.86 -15.73
C PRO A 190 7.26 -7.34 -17.14
N LEU A 191 8.32 -6.55 -17.26
CA LEU A 191 8.87 -5.93 -18.46
C LEU A 191 9.75 -6.88 -19.31
N LEU A 192 10.27 -7.99 -18.77
CA LEU A 192 11.11 -8.91 -19.56
C LEU A 192 10.34 -10.06 -20.16
N GLU A 193 10.23 -10.12 -21.49
CA GLU A 193 9.54 -11.18 -22.26
C GLU A 193 9.97 -12.60 -21.86
N ASN A 194 9.17 -13.25 -21.01
CA ASN A 194 9.12 -14.70 -20.90
C ASN A 194 7.87 -15.18 -21.64
N PRO A 195 8.00 -15.90 -22.78
CA PRO A 195 6.85 -16.38 -23.55
C PRO A 195 5.85 -17.18 -22.72
N ASN A 196 6.34 -17.92 -21.71
CA ASN A 196 5.54 -18.78 -20.83
C ASN A 196 4.71 -18.02 -19.77
N GLU A 197 4.90 -16.70 -19.69
CA GLU A 197 4.23 -15.80 -18.74
C GLU A 197 3.41 -14.71 -19.47
N SER A 198 3.40 -14.74 -20.81
CA SER A 198 2.72 -13.76 -21.68
C SER A 198 1.24 -13.58 -21.33
N HIS A 199 0.55 -14.66 -21.00
CA HIS A 199 -0.85 -14.62 -20.56
C HIS A 199 -1.05 -13.79 -19.28
N TYR A 200 -0.29 -14.10 -18.22
CA TYR A 200 -0.42 -13.38 -16.95
C TYR A 200 0.04 -11.93 -17.07
N ARG A 201 0.98 -11.63 -17.95
CA ARG A 201 1.36 -10.25 -18.27
C ARG A 201 0.24 -9.49 -18.93
N SER A 202 -0.46 -10.10 -19.89
CA SER A 202 -1.63 -9.46 -20.53
C SER A 202 -2.70 -9.15 -19.49
N LEU A 203 -2.97 -10.05 -18.54
CA LEU A 203 -3.88 -9.80 -17.43
C LEU A 203 -3.38 -8.68 -16.51
N TYR A 204 -2.11 -8.72 -16.10
CA TYR A 204 -1.49 -7.67 -15.28
C TYR A 204 -1.64 -6.30 -15.93
N GLN A 205 -1.36 -6.20 -17.23
CA GLN A 205 -1.43 -4.94 -17.96
C GLN A 205 -2.86 -4.40 -18.01
N GLN A 206 -3.86 -5.28 -18.20
CA GLN A 206 -5.27 -4.87 -18.10
C GLN A 206 -5.57 -4.23 -16.75
N PHE A 207 -5.13 -4.82 -15.63
CA PHE A 207 -5.34 -4.24 -14.29
C PHE A 207 -4.61 -2.92 -14.06
N VAL A 208 -3.39 -2.78 -14.58
CA VAL A 208 -2.64 -1.51 -14.52
C VAL A 208 -3.34 -0.39 -15.30
N ASP A 209 -3.97 -0.74 -16.41
CA ASP A 209 -4.67 0.22 -17.27
C ASP A 209 -6.11 0.53 -16.79
N LEU A 210 -6.61 -0.16 -15.76
CA LEU A 210 -7.94 0.11 -15.19
C LEU A 210 -7.96 1.41 -14.34
N ASP A 211 -9.00 2.22 -14.53
CA ASP A 211 -9.33 3.34 -13.65
C ASP A 211 -9.78 2.79 -12.28
N GLY A 212 -9.15 3.23 -11.19
CA GLY A 212 -9.50 2.78 -9.85
C GLY A 212 -10.94 3.10 -9.44
N ASN A 213 -11.57 4.10 -10.05
CA ASN A 213 -12.98 4.42 -9.86
C ASN A 213 -13.90 3.36 -10.48
N PHE A 214 -13.43 2.57 -11.45
CA PHE A 214 -14.20 1.47 -12.02
C PHE A 214 -14.56 0.43 -10.95
N LEU A 215 -13.65 0.15 -10.01
CA LEU A 215 -13.88 -0.77 -8.89
C LEU A 215 -15.03 -0.32 -7.98
N ARG A 216 -15.25 0.99 -7.81
CA ARG A 216 -16.39 1.54 -7.06
C ARG A 216 -17.72 1.28 -7.75
N HIS A 217 -17.72 1.16 -9.08
CA HIS A 217 -18.93 0.96 -9.87
C HIS A 217 -19.30 -0.52 -9.98
N ILE A 218 -18.31 -1.42 -10.04
CA ILE A 218 -18.54 -2.88 -10.05
C ILE A 218 -19.29 -3.33 -8.79
N ASN A 219 -19.03 -2.70 -7.65
CA ASN A 219 -19.61 -3.10 -6.37
C ASN A 219 -21.11 -2.77 -6.20
N LYS A 220 -21.76 -2.16 -7.21
CA LYS A 220 -23.22 -1.93 -7.19
C LYS A 220 -24.04 -3.23 -7.25
N ASN A 221 -23.45 -4.33 -7.72
CA ASN A 221 -24.11 -5.64 -7.77
C ASN A 221 -23.93 -6.47 -6.49
N CYS A 222 -23.01 -6.10 -5.60
CA CYS A 222 -23.07 -6.57 -4.22
C CYS A 222 -24.22 -5.82 -3.55
N LYS A 223 -25.36 -6.50 -3.35
CA LYS A 223 -26.41 -6.03 -2.44
C LYS A 223 -25.87 -6.07 -1.02
N LEU A 224 -24.99 -5.14 -0.69
CA LEU A 224 -24.85 -4.70 0.68
C LEU A 224 -26.25 -4.25 1.08
N GLU A 225 -26.84 -4.89 2.09
CA GLU A 225 -27.99 -4.35 2.81
C GLU A 225 -27.54 -3.08 3.55
N THR A 226 -27.14 -2.05 2.80
CA THR A 226 -27.10 -0.70 3.33
C THR A 226 -28.55 -0.30 3.53
N ALA A 227 -28.85 0.01 4.79
CA ALA A 227 -30.12 0.55 5.25
C ALA A 227 -30.73 1.43 4.17
N LYS A 228 -31.99 1.12 3.81
CA LYS A 228 -32.84 1.97 2.98
C LYS A 228 -32.75 3.40 3.53
N LEU A 229 -31.86 4.20 2.96
CA LEU A 229 -32.01 5.64 2.98
C LEU A 229 -33.27 5.84 2.16
N SER A 230 -34.36 6.11 2.88
CA SER A 230 -35.59 6.61 2.34
C SER A 230 -35.24 7.79 1.44
N VAL A 231 -35.16 7.52 0.13
CA VAL A 231 -35.35 8.54 -0.88
C VAL A 231 -36.80 8.95 -0.71
N GLU A 232 -37.03 9.92 0.17
CA GLU A 232 -38.28 10.64 0.19
C GLU A 232 -38.51 11.14 -1.23
N ASN A 233 -39.70 10.84 -1.76
CA ASN A 233 -40.18 11.35 -3.03
C ASN A 233 -40.25 12.89 -2.92
N ILE A 234 -39.15 13.56 -3.26
CA ILE A 234 -39.13 15.01 -3.41
C ILE A 234 -39.93 15.32 -4.66
N SER A 235 -41.09 15.95 -4.46
CA SER A 235 -42.00 16.46 -5.47
C SER A 235 -41.26 17.20 -6.60
N ASN A 236 -41.53 16.77 -7.84
CA ASN A 236 -41.04 17.37 -9.08
C ASN A 236 -41.58 18.78 -9.29
N ASN A 237 -40.97 19.77 -8.64
CA ASN A 237 -41.05 21.17 -9.04
C ASN A 237 -39.63 21.75 -9.03
N TYR A 238 -38.79 21.28 -9.95
CA TYR A 238 -37.43 21.79 -10.13
C TYR A 238 -37.49 23.08 -10.96
N ASP A 239 -37.35 24.21 -10.27
CA ASP A 239 -37.07 25.50 -10.89
C ASP A 239 -35.74 25.44 -11.66
N SER A 240 -35.63 26.15 -12.78
CA SER A 240 -34.46 26.19 -13.68
C SER A 240 -33.14 26.43 -12.92
N PHE A 241 -33.20 27.25 -11.86
CA PHE A 241 -32.08 27.57 -10.98
C PHE A 241 -31.56 26.37 -10.17
N THR A 242 -32.45 25.44 -9.82
CA THR A 242 -32.12 24.23 -9.04
C THR A 242 -31.29 23.24 -9.87
N ASN A 243 -31.50 23.21 -11.19
CA ASN A 243 -30.69 22.43 -12.12
C ASN A 243 -29.27 22.99 -12.30
N LEU A 244 -29.08 24.31 -12.22
CA LEU A 244 -27.76 24.95 -12.29
C LEU A 244 -26.87 24.59 -11.08
N CYS A 245 -27.44 24.43 -9.88
CA CYS A 245 -26.71 24.04 -8.68
C CYS A 245 -26.47 22.52 -8.55
N LEU A 246 -27.15 21.70 -9.35
CA LEU A 246 -27.09 20.24 -9.27
C LEU A 246 -25.65 19.69 -9.43
N PRO A 247 -24.81 20.18 -10.37
CA PRO A 247 -23.42 19.73 -10.47
C PRO A 247 -22.60 20.02 -9.21
N PHE A 248 -22.82 21.18 -8.57
CA PHE A 248 -22.13 21.56 -7.34
C PHE A 248 -22.58 20.72 -6.14
N LYS A 249 -23.89 20.44 -6.01
CA LYS A 249 -24.42 19.52 -4.98
C LYS A 249 -23.89 18.09 -5.17
N THR A 250 -23.78 17.66 -6.42
CA THR A 250 -23.20 16.34 -6.74
C THR A 250 -21.72 16.30 -6.35
N ALA A 251 -20.95 17.33 -6.73
CA ALA A 251 -19.54 17.43 -6.39
C ALA A 251 -19.27 17.58 -4.89
N SER A 252 -20.14 18.28 -4.13
CA SER A 252 -19.98 18.41 -2.68
C SER A 252 -20.14 17.08 -1.95
N ASN A 253 -21.00 16.20 -2.46
CA ASN A 253 -21.26 14.88 -1.89
C ASN A 253 -20.26 13.81 -2.38
N LEU A 254 -19.39 14.17 -3.33
CA LEU A 254 -18.49 13.21 -3.97
C LEU A 254 -17.28 12.90 -3.07
N MET A 255 -17.16 11.62 -2.72
CA MET A 255 -16.06 11.07 -1.91
C MET A 255 -14.89 10.65 -2.78
N HIS A 256 -14.00 11.59 -3.09
CA HIS A 256 -12.82 11.34 -3.91
C HIS A 256 -11.91 10.27 -3.29
N ARG A 257 -11.30 9.43 -4.14
CA ARG A 257 -10.20 8.57 -3.73
C ARG A 257 -8.96 9.44 -3.52
N MET A 258 -8.18 9.15 -2.49
CA MET A 258 -7.00 9.95 -2.15
C MET A 258 -5.82 9.05 -1.76
N HIS A 259 -4.62 9.44 -2.16
CA HIS A 259 -3.38 8.97 -1.58
C HIS A 259 -2.70 10.13 -0.85
N LEU A 260 -2.83 10.12 0.47
CA LEU A 260 -2.12 11.05 1.33
C LEU A 260 -0.66 10.62 1.45
N TYR A 261 0.24 11.60 1.60
CA TYR A 261 1.69 11.40 1.66
C TYR A 261 2.21 10.53 0.50
N PHE A 262 1.83 10.90 -0.72
CA PHE A 262 2.23 10.21 -1.94
C PHE A 262 3.74 10.37 -2.17
N GLY A 263 4.43 9.24 -2.36
CA GLY A 263 5.88 9.20 -2.53
C GLY A 263 6.64 9.01 -1.22
N ASN A 264 7.51 9.97 -0.88
CA ASN A 264 8.55 9.80 0.14
C ASN A 264 8.06 10.00 1.57
N VAL A 265 8.82 9.42 2.51
CA VAL A 265 8.70 9.70 3.94
C VAL A 265 9.13 11.13 4.20
N VAL A 266 8.19 11.95 4.64
CA VAL A 266 8.41 13.36 4.96
C VAL A 266 8.90 13.47 6.40
N GLN A 267 9.96 14.23 6.64
CA GLN A 267 10.45 14.53 7.97
C GLN A 267 10.62 16.04 8.09
N PHE A 268 9.75 16.66 8.88
CA PHE A 268 9.84 18.09 9.16
C PHE A 268 10.70 18.32 10.40
N ASP A 269 11.73 19.14 10.25
CA ASP A 269 12.38 19.79 11.38
C ASP A 269 11.61 21.10 11.67
N LEU A 270 10.52 20.98 12.42
CA LEU A 270 9.57 22.07 12.62
C LEU A 270 10.15 23.16 13.50
N LYS A 271 10.22 24.38 12.96
CA LYS A 271 10.49 25.59 13.75
C LYS A 271 9.22 26.06 14.44
N LEU A 272 9.35 26.68 15.61
CA LEU A 272 8.22 27.20 16.40
C LEU A 272 7.34 28.21 15.64
N ASN A 273 7.89 28.88 14.62
CA ASN A 273 7.22 29.91 13.80
C ASN A 273 7.17 29.52 12.31
N ASP A 274 7.28 28.23 12.01
CA ASP A 274 7.38 27.81 10.61
C ASP A 274 6.10 28.15 9.82
N VAL A 275 6.27 28.32 8.50
CA VAL A 275 5.20 28.65 7.57
C VAL A 275 5.13 27.58 6.50
N THR A 276 4.02 26.84 6.43
CA THR A 276 3.81 25.91 5.33
C THR A 276 3.13 26.57 4.15
N LEU A 277 3.73 26.48 2.97
CA LEU A 277 3.06 26.88 1.74
C LEU A 277 2.08 25.80 1.28
N LEU A 278 0.82 26.19 1.09
CA LEU A 278 -0.24 25.30 0.63
C LEU A 278 -0.58 25.61 -0.82
N THR A 279 -0.53 24.61 -1.68
CA THR A 279 -0.93 24.74 -3.07
C THR A 279 -1.67 23.52 -3.58
N GLN A 280 -2.35 23.70 -4.70
CA GLN A 280 -3.15 22.68 -5.35
C GLN A 280 -2.96 22.83 -6.87
N LEU A 281 -2.96 21.71 -7.59
CA LEU A 281 -2.63 21.75 -9.02
C LEU A 281 -3.13 20.52 -9.79
N SER A 282 -3.29 20.70 -11.09
CA SER A 282 -3.44 19.61 -12.08
C SER A 282 -2.07 19.14 -12.59
N PHE A 283 -2.06 18.02 -13.31
CA PHE A 283 -0.84 17.40 -13.84
C PHE A 283 -0.02 18.32 -14.77
N ASP A 284 -0.67 19.13 -15.59
CA ASP A 284 -0.01 20.04 -16.54
C ASP A 284 0.78 21.17 -15.85
N ARG A 285 0.57 21.38 -14.55
CA ARG A 285 1.23 22.41 -13.74
C ARG A 285 2.45 21.93 -12.95
N LEU A 286 2.92 20.71 -13.18
CA LEU A 286 4.12 20.17 -12.52
C LEU A 286 5.38 21.04 -12.75
N VAL A 287 5.51 21.68 -13.92
CA VAL A 287 6.61 22.62 -14.18
C VAL A 287 6.55 23.84 -13.27
N SER A 288 5.35 24.36 -12.98
CA SER A 288 5.16 25.47 -12.04
C SER A 288 5.49 25.03 -10.61
N LEU A 289 5.16 23.79 -10.23
CA LEU A 289 5.57 23.22 -8.95
C LEU A 289 7.10 23.22 -8.81
N ASN A 290 7.85 22.81 -9.84
CA ASN A 290 9.32 22.85 -9.79
C ASN A 290 9.86 24.26 -9.53
N ARG A 291 9.24 25.31 -10.10
CA ARG A 291 9.63 26.70 -9.82
C ARG A 291 9.34 27.09 -8.38
N LEU A 292 8.20 26.66 -7.85
CA LEU A 292 7.81 26.89 -6.46
C LEU A 292 8.78 26.22 -5.48
N LEU A 293 9.18 24.98 -5.76
CA LEU A 293 10.16 24.23 -4.97
C LEU A 293 11.54 24.91 -4.92
N ILE A 294 11.91 25.67 -5.94
CA ILE A 294 13.17 26.42 -5.96
C ILE A 294 13.06 27.69 -5.11
N GLN A 295 11.92 28.38 -5.17
CA GLN A 295 11.73 29.69 -4.53
C GLN A 295 11.35 29.60 -3.05
N TRP A 296 10.66 28.53 -2.64
CA TRP A 296 10.19 28.35 -1.27
C TRP A 296 11.01 27.28 -0.54
N THR A 297 11.96 27.70 0.28
CA THR A 297 12.87 26.81 1.03
C THR A 297 12.19 26.12 2.24
N GLY A 298 11.04 26.64 2.69
CA GLY A 298 10.24 26.09 3.78
C GLY A 298 9.38 24.87 3.43
N PRO A 299 8.55 24.39 4.37
CA PRO A 299 7.59 23.31 4.16
C PRO A 299 6.58 23.62 3.05
N ILE A 300 6.27 22.63 2.22
CA ILE A 300 5.25 22.72 1.17
C ILE A 300 4.27 21.55 1.29
N ILE A 301 2.97 21.83 1.13
CA ILE A 301 1.95 20.82 0.90
C ILE A 301 1.30 21.10 -0.45
N ALA A 302 1.49 20.17 -1.39
CA ALA A 302 0.91 20.21 -2.72
C ALA A 302 -0.15 19.12 -2.88
N VAL A 303 -1.38 19.52 -3.24
CA VAL A 303 -2.48 18.58 -3.50
C VAL A 303 -2.75 18.51 -5.00
N LEU A 304 -2.47 17.37 -5.60
CA LEU A 304 -2.56 17.15 -7.05
C LEU A 304 -3.88 16.45 -7.40
N TYR A 305 -4.62 17.00 -8.36
CA TYR A 305 -5.86 16.41 -8.87
C TYR A 305 -5.60 15.66 -10.18
N LEU A 306 -5.51 14.33 -10.11
CA LEU A 306 -4.92 13.48 -11.16
C LEU A 306 -5.80 12.29 -11.55
N THR A 307 -5.71 11.84 -12.80
CA THR A 307 -6.13 10.49 -13.20
C THR A 307 -5.16 9.43 -12.66
N ASP A 308 -5.55 8.15 -12.70
CA ASP A 308 -4.65 7.04 -12.39
C ASP A 308 -3.38 7.04 -13.25
N ALA A 309 -3.51 7.28 -14.55
CA ALA A 309 -2.39 7.37 -15.47
C ALA A 309 -1.45 8.54 -15.12
N GLU A 310 -1.99 9.72 -14.83
CA GLU A 310 -1.21 10.90 -14.41
C GLU A 310 -0.51 10.65 -13.06
N ALA A 311 -1.17 9.96 -12.12
CA ALA A 311 -0.56 9.60 -10.83
C ALA A 311 0.59 8.59 -11.00
N PHE A 312 0.47 7.64 -11.93
CA PHE A 312 1.56 6.74 -12.29
C PHE A 312 2.74 7.49 -12.89
N GLN A 313 2.49 8.40 -13.84
CA GLN A 313 3.52 9.25 -14.43
C GLN A 313 4.21 10.13 -13.38
N LEU A 314 3.44 10.70 -12.43
CA LEU A 314 3.98 11.45 -11.30
C LEU A 314 4.93 10.58 -10.46
N ALA A 315 4.58 9.33 -10.16
CA ALA A 315 5.44 8.44 -9.40
C ALA A 315 6.79 8.23 -10.11
N THR A 316 6.77 7.98 -11.42
CA THR A 316 8.00 7.83 -12.22
C THR A 316 8.82 9.13 -12.28
N PHE A 317 8.14 10.28 -12.35
CA PHE A 317 8.78 11.59 -12.32
C PHE A 317 9.46 11.86 -10.98
N MET A 318 8.79 11.57 -9.87
CA MET A 318 9.33 11.75 -8.51
C MET A 318 10.56 10.89 -8.25
N GLU A 319 10.70 9.71 -8.87
CA GLU A 319 11.91 8.91 -8.71
C GLU A 319 13.17 9.62 -9.25
N ASN A 320 13.02 10.54 -10.21
CA ASN A 320 14.11 11.16 -10.97
C ASN A 320 14.26 12.69 -10.78
N ASP A 321 13.46 13.35 -9.93
CA ASP A 321 13.43 14.82 -9.80
C ASP A 321 13.74 15.31 -8.35
N ILE A 322 13.94 16.62 -8.19
CA ILE A 322 14.16 17.41 -6.96
C ILE A 322 13.10 17.12 -5.88
N LEU A 323 11.90 16.70 -6.27
CA LEU A 323 10.85 16.23 -5.35
C LEU A 323 11.32 15.04 -4.49
N ASN A 324 12.26 14.23 -4.97
CA ASN A 324 12.87 13.14 -4.20
C ASN A 324 13.89 13.65 -3.16
N ILE A 325 14.50 14.81 -3.46
CA ILE A 325 15.64 15.36 -2.71
C ILE A 325 15.17 16.10 -1.46
N ARG A 326 13.98 16.72 -1.51
CA ARG A 326 13.44 17.50 -0.39
C ARG A 326 12.56 16.63 0.51
N ASN A 327 12.93 16.55 1.78
CA ASN A 327 12.17 15.83 2.81
C ASN A 327 11.09 16.70 3.50
N ASN A 328 10.92 17.96 3.09
CA ASN A 328 9.95 18.92 3.64
C ASN A 328 8.81 19.27 2.66
N VAL A 329 8.52 18.38 1.71
CA VAL A 329 7.43 18.53 0.75
C VAL A 329 6.46 17.36 0.92
N ILE A 330 5.22 17.65 1.26
CA ILE A 330 4.13 16.67 1.23
C ILE A 330 3.42 16.78 -0.11
N ILE A 331 3.23 15.63 -0.74
CA ILE A 331 2.37 15.48 -1.90
C ILE A 331 1.14 14.67 -1.49
N HIS A 332 -0.04 15.16 -1.87
CA HIS A 332 -1.28 14.42 -1.79
C HIS A 332 -1.84 14.27 -3.19
N VAL A 333 -2.31 13.06 -3.53
CA VAL A 333 -2.99 12.82 -4.80
C VAL A 333 -4.47 12.63 -4.52
N VAL A 334 -5.31 13.42 -5.18
CA VAL A 334 -6.75 13.30 -5.21
C VAL A 334 -7.14 12.85 -6.61
N TYR A 335 -7.80 11.69 -6.71
CA TYR A 335 -8.12 11.13 -8.02
C TYR A 335 -9.30 11.87 -8.66
N LYS A 336 -9.19 12.15 -9.96
CA LYS A 336 -10.21 12.82 -10.77
C LYS A 336 -11.51 12.04 -10.74
N GLU A 337 -12.61 12.71 -10.38
CA GLU A 337 -13.94 12.14 -10.38
C GLU A 337 -14.99 13.23 -10.57
N GLY A 338 -15.93 13.02 -11.50
CA GLY A 338 -16.92 14.04 -11.89
C GLY A 338 -16.36 15.12 -12.82
N ASN A 339 -17.18 16.14 -13.10
CA ASN A 339 -16.92 17.13 -14.15
C ASN A 339 -16.32 18.45 -13.65
N LEU A 340 -16.19 18.61 -12.33
CA LEU A 340 -15.73 19.86 -11.72
C LEU A 340 -14.34 19.70 -11.12
N TYR A 341 -13.57 20.80 -11.16
CA TYR A 341 -12.30 20.91 -10.46
C TYR A 341 -12.54 21.37 -9.01
N PRO A 342 -12.35 20.52 -7.99
CA PRO A 342 -12.86 20.79 -6.64
C PRO A 342 -11.88 21.65 -5.81
N VAL A 343 -11.54 22.85 -6.28
CA VAL A 343 -10.46 23.71 -5.73
C VAL A 343 -10.52 23.89 -4.20
N ASN A 344 -11.71 24.16 -3.65
CA ASN A 344 -11.88 24.36 -2.21
C ASN A 344 -11.63 23.08 -1.41
N LYS A 345 -12.03 21.92 -1.96
CA LYS A 345 -11.76 20.61 -1.33
C LYS A 345 -10.26 20.33 -1.31
N LEU A 346 -9.55 20.60 -2.40
CA LEU A 346 -8.09 20.41 -2.47
C LEU A 346 -7.35 21.31 -1.47
N ARG A 347 -7.75 22.58 -1.35
CA ARG A 347 -7.21 23.52 -0.35
C ARG A 347 -7.47 23.05 1.08
N ASN A 348 -8.67 22.56 1.36
CA ASN A 348 -9.03 22.02 2.68
C ASN A 348 -8.20 20.78 3.04
N ILE A 349 -7.94 19.89 2.08
CA ILE A 349 -7.05 18.73 2.27
C ILE A 349 -5.63 19.21 2.63
N ALA A 350 -5.11 20.21 1.91
CA ALA A 350 -3.78 20.77 2.20
C ALA A 350 -3.72 21.37 3.61
N LEU A 351 -4.74 22.14 4.00
CA LEU A 351 -4.85 22.76 5.31
C LEU A 351 -4.89 21.73 6.44
N GLN A 352 -5.68 20.65 6.28
CA GLN A 352 -5.82 19.60 7.30
C GLN A 352 -4.50 18.85 7.58
N SER A 353 -3.63 18.75 6.58
CA SER A 353 -2.32 18.10 6.73
C SER A 353 -1.21 19.06 7.18
N SER A 354 -1.51 20.36 7.34
CA SER A 354 -0.53 21.33 7.85
C SER A 354 -0.31 21.14 9.34
N ILE A 355 0.96 21.12 9.73
CA ILE A 355 1.41 20.96 11.12
C ILE A 355 2.12 22.20 11.65
N THR A 356 2.25 23.24 10.82
CA THR A 356 2.88 24.51 11.20
C THR A 356 1.82 25.48 11.72
N PRO A 357 2.21 26.44 12.58
CA PRO A 357 1.27 27.41 13.14
C PRO A 357 0.77 28.42 12.10
N PHE A 358 1.51 28.63 11.01
CA PHE A 358 1.16 29.58 9.96
C PHE A 358 1.14 28.89 8.59
N VAL A 359 0.20 29.30 7.76
CA VAL A 359 0.06 28.77 6.39
C VAL A 359 0.10 29.90 5.38
N PHE A 360 0.78 29.67 4.26
CA PHE A 360 0.80 30.56 3.11
C PHE A 360 0.07 29.90 1.94
N MET A 361 -1.21 30.19 1.77
CA MET A 361 -2.00 29.63 0.68
C MET A 361 -1.69 30.33 -0.63
N ASN A 362 -1.17 29.59 -1.61
CA ASN A 362 -0.70 30.14 -2.88
C ASN A 362 -1.26 29.35 -4.07
N ASP A 363 -1.74 30.06 -5.09
CA ASP A 363 -2.08 29.40 -6.35
C ASP A 363 -0.81 28.97 -7.06
N ILE A 364 -0.86 27.84 -7.76
CA ILE A 364 0.32 27.24 -8.39
C ILE A 364 0.92 28.13 -9.50
N ASP A 365 0.09 29.00 -10.08
CA ASP A 365 0.50 29.93 -11.13
C ASP A 365 1.21 31.18 -10.58
N PHE A 366 1.19 31.41 -9.26
CA PHE A 366 1.94 32.50 -8.62
C PHE A 366 3.26 31.99 -8.04
N VAL A 367 4.36 32.62 -8.42
CA VAL A 367 5.69 32.30 -7.88
C VAL A 367 6.05 33.33 -6.81
N PRO A 368 6.26 32.92 -5.55
CA PRO A 368 6.71 33.82 -4.49
C PRO A 368 8.01 34.53 -4.86
N ALA A 369 8.18 35.76 -4.36
CA ALA A 369 9.46 36.46 -4.46
C ALA A 369 10.56 35.69 -3.70
N THR A 370 11.77 35.71 -4.25
CA THR A 370 12.94 35.10 -3.61
C THR A 370 13.15 35.68 -2.21
N GLY A 371 13.31 34.80 -1.21
CA GLY A 371 13.50 35.20 0.19
C GLY A 371 12.21 35.49 0.97
N LEU A 372 11.02 35.32 0.36
CA LEU A 372 9.75 35.59 1.04
C LEU A 372 9.57 34.73 2.29
N TYR A 373 9.92 33.45 2.22
CA TYR A 373 9.80 32.54 3.35
C TYR A 373 10.66 33.00 4.53
N GLU A 374 11.93 33.33 4.29
CA GLU A 374 12.85 33.82 5.31
C GLU A 374 12.37 35.14 5.91
N HIS A 375 11.80 36.02 5.09
CA HIS A 375 11.20 37.26 5.56
C HIS A 375 9.98 37.02 6.45
N LEU A 376 9.10 36.08 6.08
CA LEU A 376 7.95 35.69 6.89
C LEU A 376 8.38 35.16 8.26
N LEU A 377 9.44 34.33 8.31
CA LEU A 377 9.98 33.84 9.58
C LEU A 377 10.50 34.95 10.51
N GLN A 378 10.95 36.09 9.97
CA GLN A 378 11.45 37.23 10.75
C GLN A 378 10.33 38.09 11.33
N ILE A 379 9.22 38.25 10.60
CA ILE A 379 8.12 39.14 10.99
C ILE A 379 7.04 38.43 11.82
N LEU A 380 6.91 37.11 11.69
CA LEU A 380 5.90 36.36 12.42
C LEU A 380 6.28 36.26 13.90
N PRO A 381 5.31 36.48 14.81
CA PRO A 381 5.58 36.53 16.24
C PRO A 381 6.15 35.18 16.70
N GLN A 382 7.25 35.21 17.46
CA GLN A 382 7.69 34.06 18.24
C GLN A 382 6.55 33.66 19.17
N GLN A 383 5.94 32.48 18.92
CA GLN A 383 5.04 31.91 19.91
C GLN A 383 5.87 31.74 21.18
N ARG A 384 5.67 32.62 22.17
CA ARG A 384 6.17 32.37 23.52
C ARG A 384 5.44 31.10 23.96
N GLY A 385 6.18 30.01 24.12
CA GLY A 385 5.63 28.82 24.76
C GLY A 385 5.01 29.26 26.07
N ASN A 386 3.71 29.00 26.24
CA ASN A 386 3.09 29.11 27.55
C ASN A 386 3.69 28.00 28.40
N GLU A 387 4.78 28.31 29.09
CA GLU A 387 5.14 27.66 30.34
C GLU A 387 4.13 28.13 31.38
N THR A 388 3.10 27.32 31.62
CA THR A 388 2.34 27.28 32.88
C THR A 388 1.93 25.86 33.18
#